data_AF-A0AA97DYB4-F1
#
_entry.id   AF-A0AA97DYB4-F1
#
_cell.length_a   1.000
_cell.length_b   1.000
_cell.length_c   1.000
_cell.angle_alpha   90.00
_cell.angle_beta   90.00
_cell.angle_gamma   90.00
#
_symmetry.space_group_name_H-M   'P 1'
#
loop_
_entity.id
_entity.type
_entity.pdbx_description
1 polymer ?
#
loop_
_entity_poly.entity_id
_entity_poly.type
_entity_poly.pdbx_seq_one_letter_code
_entity_poly.pdbx_strand_id
1 'polypeptide(L)'
;MSVRRRKKAIQKVVKLLNLATSTNSSESTMALRHAESLIRQYQIAQRELPILQLCDRSTLYRVSWGGAAPRFTKQASTQTPSEPSVYQRRFSEKNNDPSRAL
;
A
#
# COMPACT_ATOMS: atom_id res chain seq x y z
N MET A 1 -18.64 -15.47 8.26
CA MET A 1 -17.79 -15.81 7.08
C MET A 1 -17.42 -17.29 7.16
N SER A 2 -17.48 -18.06 6.05
CA SER A 2 -17.15 -19.50 6.08
C SER A 2 -15.65 -19.72 6.29
N VAL A 3 -15.29 -20.73 7.11
CA VAL A 3 -13.90 -21.18 7.34
C VAL A 3 -13.17 -21.44 6.03
N ARG A 4 -13.84 -22.03 5.03
CA ARG A 4 -13.26 -22.32 3.71
C ARG A 4 -12.88 -21.04 2.96
N ARG A 5 -13.72 -19.99 3.03
CA ARG A 5 -13.43 -18.69 2.41
C ARG A 5 -12.25 -18.01 3.11
N ARG A 6 -12.21 -18.07 4.45
CA ARG A 6 -11.10 -17.51 5.25
C ARG A 6 -9.76 -18.17 4.90
N LYS A 7 -9.69 -19.50 4.85
CA LYS A 7 -8.47 -20.24 4.46
C LYS A 7 -7.98 -19.86 3.06
N LYS A 8 -8.90 -19.67 2.09
CA LYS A 8 -8.56 -19.19 0.75
C LYS A 8 -8.01 -17.76 0.76
N ALA A 9 -8.59 -16.86 1.55
CA ALA A 9 -8.11 -15.49 1.68
C ALA A 9 -6.69 -15.46 2.27
N ILE A 10 -6.43 -16.23 3.34
CA ILE A 10 -5.10 -16.39 3.93
C ILE A 10 -4.08 -16.86 2.88
N GLN A 11 -4.42 -17.89 2.10
CA GLN A 11 -3.55 -18.40 1.04
C GLN A 11 -3.29 -17.36 -0.06
N LYS A 12 -4.27 -16.53 -0.41
CA LYS A 12 -4.06 -15.41 -1.34
C LYS A 12 -3.12 -14.36 -0.76
N VAL A 13 -3.27 -14.01 0.52
CA VAL A 13 -2.37 -13.06 1.19
C VAL A 13 -0.93 -13.57 1.15
N VAL A 14 -0.67 -14.84 1.46
CA VAL A 14 0.68 -15.44 1.35
C VAL A 14 1.26 -15.24 -0.06
N LYS A 15 0.48 -15.58 -1.10
CA LYS A 15 0.92 -15.42 -2.49
C LYS A 15 1.26 -13.96 -2.83
N LEU A 16 0.44 -13.02 -2.38
CA LEU A 16 0.67 -11.59 -2.61
C LEU A 16 1.89 -11.07 -1.85
N LEU A 17 2.13 -11.54 -0.63
CA LEU A 17 3.33 -11.18 0.14
C LEU A 17 4.60 -11.73 -0.52
N ASN A 18 4.56 -12.94 -1.07
CA ASN A 18 5.66 -13.48 -1.85
C ASN A 18 5.83 -12.72 -3.18
N LEU A 19 4.75 -12.34 -3.85
CA LEU A 19 4.82 -11.51 -5.05
C LEU A 19 5.45 -10.14 -4.74
N ALA A 20 5.24 -9.61 -3.54
CA ALA A 20 5.82 -8.35 -3.10
C ALA A 20 7.35 -8.37 -2.94
N THR A 21 8.01 -9.53 -3.00
CA THR A 21 9.47 -9.64 -3.06
C THR A 21 10.02 -9.47 -4.47
N SER A 22 9.16 -9.28 -5.48
CA SER A 22 9.57 -8.97 -6.86
C SER A 22 10.46 -7.71 -6.91
N THR A 23 11.44 -7.71 -7.81
CA THR A 23 12.28 -6.55 -8.11
C THR A 23 11.52 -5.46 -8.88
N ASN A 24 10.33 -5.79 -9.41
CA ASN A 24 9.45 -4.83 -10.03
C ASN A 24 8.67 -4.05 -8.95
N SER A 25 9.00 -2.76 -8.82
CA SER A 25 8.42 -1.87 -7.80
C SER A 25 6.90 -1.66 -7.95
N SER A 26 6.40 -1.63 -9.18
CA SER A 26 4.97 -1.47 -9.47
C SER A 26 4.18 -2.70 -9.02
N GLU A 27 4.66 -3.88 -9.43
CA GLU A 27 4.08 -5.16 -9.03
C GLU A 27 4.14 -5.35 -7.51
N SER A 28 5.29 -5.05 -6.89
CA SER A 28 5.47 -5.13 -5.44
C SER A 28 4.45 -4.27 -4.69
N THR A 29 4.29 -3.02 -5.11
CA THR A 29 3.35 -2.07 -4.49
C THR A 29 1.91 -2.52 -4.67
N MET A 30 1.53 -2.96 -5.88
CA MET A 30 0.20 -3.48 -6.17
C MET A 30 -0.13 -4.70 -5.30
N ALA A 31 0.81 -5.64 -5.17
CA ALA A 31 0.64 -6.85 -4.37
C ALA A 31 0.42 -6.53 -2.89
N LEU A 32 1.19 -5.60 -2.32
CA LEU A 32 1.02 -5.13 -0.94
C LEU A 32 -0.35 -4.50 -0.72
N ARG A 33 -0.77 -3.58 -1.61
CA ARG A 33 -2.10 -2.94 -1.51
C ARG A 33 -3.24 -3.94 -1.56
N HIS A 34 -3.12 -4.94 -2.44
CA HIS A 34 -4.11 -5.99 -2.55
C HIS A 34 -4.13 -6.88 -1.30
N ALA A 35 -2.96 -7.24 -0.75
CA ALA A 35 -2.87 -7.98 0.50
C ALA A 35 -3.53 -7.21 1.65
N GLU A 36 -3.27 -5.91 1.78
CA GLU A 36 -3.90 -5.03 2.78
C GLU A 36 -5.42 -4.97 2.64
N SER A 37 -5.95 -4.96 1.41
CA SER A 37 -7.39 -5.01 1.15
C SER A 37 -8.00 -6.30 1.66
N LEU A 38 -7.39 -7.46 1.36
CA LEU A 38 -7.85 -8.76 1.84
C LEU A 38 -7.75 -8.88 3.36
N ILE A 39 -6.65 -8.41 3.96
CA ILE A 39 -6.46 -8.43 5.42
C ILE A 39 -7.60 -7.66 6.11
N ARG A 40 -7.92 -6.45 5.64
CA ARG A 40 -9.01 -5.63 6.19
C ARG A 40 -10.39 -6.24 5.93
N GLN A 41 -10.64 -6.71 4.71
CA GLN A 41 -11.94 -7.29 4.32
C GLN A 41 -12.26 -8.55 5.13
N TYR A 42 -11.25 -9.39 5.40
CA TYR A 42 -11.43 -10.66 6.09
C TYR A 42 -11.01 -10.62 7.57
N GLN A 43 -10.54 -9.48 8.08
CA GLN A 43 -10.05 -9.31 9.45
C GLN A 43 -9.02 -10.40 9.80
N ILE A 44 -8.02 -10.59 8.93
CA ILE A 44 -6.98 -11.62 9.10
C ILE A 44 -5.94 -11.10 10.08
N ALA A 45 -5.66 -11.82 11.15
CA ALA A 45 -4.56 -11.51 12.05
C ALA A 45 -3.24 -12.08 11.53
N GLN A 46 -2.12 -11.41 11.83
CA GLN A 46 -0.79 -11.85 11.41
C GLN A 46 -0.47 -13.29 11.85
N ARG A 47 -0.91 -13.68 13.06
CA ARG A 47 -0.72 -15.04 13.61
C ARG A 47 -1.41 -16.16 12.84
N GLU A 48 -2.36 -15.82 11.97
CA GLU A 48 -3.07 -16.80 11.13
C GLU A 48 -2.32 -17.13 9.84
N LEU A 49 -1.29 -16.36 9.49
CA LEU A 49 -0.49 -16.63 8.31
C LEU A 49 0.44 -17.83 8.54
N PRO A 50 0.52 -18.76 7.57
CA PRO A 50 1.54 -19.81 7.57
C PRO A 50 2.90 -19.21 7.20
N ILE A 51 3.60 -18.62 8.18
CA ILE A 51 4.86 -17.88 7.99
C ILE A 51 5.99 -18.68 7.31
N LEU A 52 5.93 -20.01 7.38
CA LEU A 52 6.89 -20.91 6.72
C LEU A 52 6.71 -20.94 5.19
N GLN A 53 5.57 -20.46 4.67
CA GLN A 53 5.29 -20.37 3.23
C GLN A 53 5.73 -19.03 2.63
N LEU A 54 6.28 -18.13 3.45
CA LEU A 54 6.81 -16.85 2.98
C LEU A 54 8.26 -16.99 2.51
N CYS A 55 8.56 -16.44 1.34
CA CYS A 55 9.93 -16.40 0.81
C CYS A 55 10.81 -15.47 1.65
N ASP A 56 10.25 -14.36 2.13
CA ASP A 56 10.89 -13.44 3.05
C ASP A 56 9.90 -13.03 4.15
N ARG A 57 10.28 -13.28 5.41
CA ARG A 57 9.48 -12.95 6.58
C ARG A 57 9.37 -11.44 6.80
N SER A 58 10.30 -10.65 6.27
CA SER A 58 10.29 -9.19 6.38
C SER A 58 9.03 -8.57 5.73
N THR A 59 8.44 -9.27 4.75
CA THR A 59 7.21 -8.85 4.05
C THR A 59 6.01 -8.69 4.97
N LEU A 60 5.99 -9.37 6.12
CA LEU A 60 4.95 -9.23 7.15
C LEU A 60 4.88 -7.81 7.72
N TYR A 61 5.99 -7.08 7.72
CA TYR A 61 6.09 -5.71 8.21
C TYR A 61 5.77 -4.66 7.15
N ARG A 62 5.60 -5.08 5.88
CA ARG A 62 5.30 -4.19 4.75
C ARG A 62 3.80 -3.96 4.53
N VAL A 63 2.93 -4.67 5.25
CA VAL A 63 1.46 -4.54 5.18
C VAL A 63 0.85 -4.14 6.52
N SER A 64 -0.24 -3.38 6.48
CA SER A 64 -1.04 -3.04 7.67
C SER A 64 -2.02 -4.15 8.07
N TRP A 65 -2.04 -4.50 9.36
CA TRP A 65 -2.85 -5.59 9.93
C TRP A 65 -4.18 -5.15 10.57
N GLY A 66 -4.62 -3.90 10.37
CA GLY A 66 -5.99 -3.48 10.71
C GLY A 66 -6.27 -3.21 12.20
N GLY A 67 -5.35 -2.56 12.92
CA GLY A 67 -5.64 -2.09 14.30
C GLY A 67 -4.43 -1.73 15.15
N ALA A 68 -3.23 -2.08 14.70
CA ALA A 68 -1.99 -1.53 15.23
C ALA A 68 -1.24 -0.88 14.07
N ALA A 69 -0.98 0.42 14.19
CA ALA A 69 0.14 1.01 13.48
C ALA A 69 1.38 0.12 13.72
N PRO A 70 2.24 -0.09 12.71
CA PRO A 70 3.41 -0.96 12.87
C PRO A 70 4.21 -0.53 14.10
N ARG A 71 4.38 -1.44 15.07
CA ARG A 71 5.11 -1.20 16.33
C ARG A 71 6.62 -1.06 16.15
N PHE A 72 7.09 -0.92 14.92
CA PHE A 72 8.45 -0.52 14.63
C PHE A 72 8.36 0.62 13.63
N THR A 73 8.90 1.76 14.06
CA THR A 73 9.14 2.93 13.24
C THR A 73 9.72 2.48 11.91
N LYS A 74 9.00 2.78 10.82
CA LYS A 74 9.58 2.71 9.48
C LYS A 74 10.90 3.47 9.58
N GLN A 75 12.02 2.78 9.38
CA GLN A 75 13.30 3.45 9.20
C GLN A 75 13.05 4.51 8.13
N ALA A 76 13.23 5.78 8.51
CA ALA A 76 13.13 6.88 7.59
C ALA A 76 14.08 6.58 6.45
N SER A 77 13.53 6.31 5.26
CA SER A 77 14.29 6.39 4.03
C SER A 77 14.91 7.78 4.02
N THR A 78 16.22 7.80 4.19
CA THR A 78 17.06 8.99 4.27
C THR A 78 16.70 9.95 3.14
N GLN A 79 16.54 11.21 3.54
CA GLN A 79 16.33 12.38 2.69
C GLN A 79 17.26 12.35 1.48
N THR A 80 16.69 12.50 0.29
CA THR A 80 17.36 13.15 -0.84
C THR A 80 16.63 14.47 -1.10
N PRO A 81 17.26 15.64 -0.90
CA PRO A 81 16.66 16.91 -1.25
C PRO A 81 17.08 17.29 -2.67
N SER A 82 16.13 17.32 -3.62
CA SER A 82 16.09 18.24 -4.76
C SER A 82 15.23 17.66 -5.88
N GLU A 83 14.06 18.25 -6.10
CA GLU A 83 13.48 18.55 -7.43
C GLU A 83 12.14 19.26 -7.18
N PRO A 84 11.94 20.51 -7.65
CA PRO A 84 10.69 21.21 -7.48
C PRO A 84 9.59 20.56 -8.33
N SER A 85 8.55 20.09 -7.64
CA SER A 85 7.31 19.56 -8.21
C SER A 85 6.72 20.49 -9.28
N VAL A 86 6.73 20.02 -10.53
CA VAL A 86 6.13 20.66 -11.72
C VAL A 86 4.59 20.62 -11.70
N TYR A 87 3.99 20.11 -10.61
CA TYR A 87 2.53 19.95 -10.48
C TYR A 87 1.79 21.13 -9.83
N GLN A 88 2.44 22.28 -9.66
CA GLN A 88 1.78 23.51 -9.23
C GLN A 88 1.35 24.40 -10.42
N ARG A 89 0.95 23.84 -11.57
CA ARG A 89 0.28 24.62 -12.62
C ARG A 89 -1.22 24.71 -12.36
N ARG A 90 -1.51 25.72 -11.54
CA ARG A 90 -2.78 26.40 -11.30
C ARG A 90 -3.72 26.33 -12.52
N PHE A 91 -4.79 25.52 -12.43
CA PHE A 91 -6.05 25.89 -13.06
C PHE A 91 -6.61 27.08 -12.26
N SER A 92 -6.20 28.28 -12.64
CA SER A 92 -6.89 29.50 -12.23
C SER A 92 -8.10 29.66 -13.14
N GLU A 93 -9.30 29.52 -12.60
CA GLU A 93 -10.54 29.93 -13.25
C GLU A 93 -10.42 31.37 -13.76
N LYS A 94 -10.78 31.56 -15.03
CA LYS A 94 -10.77 32.85 -15.73
C LYS A 94 -11.93 33.69 -15.22
N ASN A 95 -11.63 34.68 -14.38
CA ASN A 95 -12.61 35.69 -14.00
C ASN A 95 -12.83 36.62 -15.22
N ASN A 96 -14.07 36.69 -15.70
CA ASN A 96 -14.51 37.62 -16.75
C ASN A 96 -14.49 39.04 -16.18
N ASP A 97 -13.68 39.93 -16.73
CA ASP A 97 -13.83 41.38 -16.52
C ASP A 97 -14.35 42.02 -17.81
N PRO A 98 -15.57 42.60 -17.83
CA PRO A 98 -16.15 43.24 -19.01
C PRO A 98 -15.73 44.72 -19.17
N SER A 99 -14.69 45.18 -18.46
CA SER A 99 -14.36 46.61 -18.39
C SER A 99 -13.07 46.97 -19.13
N ARG A 100 -13.06 46.86 -20.46
CA ARG A 100 -12.08 47.62 -21.25
C ARG A 100 -12.64 48.05 -22.61
N ALA A 101 -13.62 48.94 -22.55
CA ALA A 101 -13.84 49.93 -23.59
C ALA A 101 -12.89 51.10 -23.31
N LEU A 102 -12.03 51.41 -24.27
CA LEU A 102 -11.56 52.75 -24.71
C LEU A 102 -10.45 52.55 -25.74
#